data_AF-A0A938I5A6-F1
#
_entry.id   AF-A0A938I5A6-F1
#
_cell.length_a   1.000
_cell.length_b   1.000
_cell.length_c   1.000
_cell.angle_alpha   90.00
_cell.angle_beta   90.00
_cell.angle_gamma   90.00
#
_symmetry.space_group_name_H-M   'P 1'
#
loop_
_entity.id
_entity.type
_entity.pdbx_description
1 polymer ?
#
loop_
_entity_poly.entity_id
_entity_poly.type
_entity_poly.pdbx_seq_one_letter_code
_entity_poly.pdbx_strand_id
1 'polypeptide(L)'
;MVRIRANRSLYRDRQIYVDASFSPAGAEFKIRDQGSGFNPNDLPDPAELANLHNATGRGLLLVRTFMDSVAFNETGNEVRLTKTVRRVNVEPLA
;
A
#
# COMPACT_ATOMS: atom_id res chain seq x y z
N MET A 1 4.15 -19.69 -9.03
CA MET A 1 2.77 -19.12 -9.01
C MET A 1 2.60 -17.89 -9.92
N VAL A 2 3.44 -16.84 -9.81
CA VAL A 2 3.34 -15.63 -10.67
C VAL A 2 3.39 -15.95 -12.17
N ARG A 3 4.37 -16.75 -12.63
CA ARG A 3 4.48 -17.19 -14.04
C ARG A 3 3.24 -17.96 -14.55
N ILE A 4 2.57 -18.71 -13.67
CA ILE A 4 1.34 -19.44 -14.03
C ILE A 4 0.18 -18.45 -14.21
N ARG A 5 0.07 -17.44 -13.35
CA ARG A 5 -0.97 -16.41 -13.46
C ARG A 5 -0.76 -15.56 -14.71
N ALA A 6 0.48 -15.19 -15.04
CA ALA A 6 0.80 -14.39 -16.21
C ALA A 6 0.32 -14.98 -17.56
N ASN A 7 0.21 -16.32 -17.65
CA ASN A 7 -0.23 -17.00 -18.88
C ASN A 7 -1.72 -17.39 -18.90
N ARG A 8 -2.50 -17.08 -17.85
CA ARG A 8 -3.93 -17.41 -17.79
C ARG A 8 -4.77 -16.24 -18.28
N SER A 9 -5.74 -16.48 -19.15
CA SER A 9 -6.67 -15.46 -19.69
C SER A 9 -7.28 -14.58 -18.61
N LEU A 10 -7.63 -15.15 -17.46
CA LEU A 10 -8.21 -14.42 -16.32
C LEU A 10 -7.30 -13.31 -15.76
N TYR A 11 -5.98 -13.38 -15.93
CA TYR A 11 -5.01 -12.45 -15.34
C TYR A 11 -4.09 -11.78 -16.35
N ARG A 12 -3.84 -12.40 -17.51
CA ARG A 12 -2.81 -11.97 -18.48
C ARG A 12 -3.05 -10.59 -19.07
N ASP A 13 -4.32 -10.21 -19.19
CA ASP A 13 -4.74 -8.93 -19.78
C ASP A 13 -5.04 -7.88 -18.71
N ARG A 14 -4.84 -8.22 -17.42
CA ARG A 14 -5.10 -7.28 -16.34
C ARG A 14 -4.05 -6.19 -16.32
N GLN A 15 -4.52 -4.97 -16.12
CA GLN A 15 -3.67 -3.80 -15.95
C GLN A 15 -3.59 -3.38 -14.49
N ILE A 16 -2.45 -2.81 -14.12
CA ILE A 16 -2.26 -2.07 -12.87
C ILE A 16 -2.14 -0.60 -13.25
N TYR A 17 -2.94 0.23 -12.61
CA TYR A 17 -2.91 1.69 -12.77
C TYR A 17 -2.15 2.28 -11.60
N VAL A 18 -1.16 3.12 -11.90
CA VAL A 18 -0.32 3.76 -10.91
C VAL A 18 -0.32 5.26 -11.19
N ASP A 19 -0.88 6.03 -10.28
CA ASP A 19 -0.83 7.49 -10.28
C ASP A 19 0.08 7.95 -9.15
N ALA A 20 0.96 8.90 -9.44
CA ALA A 20 1.83 9.52 -8.46
C ALA A 20 1.75 11.04 -8.59
N SER A 21 1.52 11.72 -7.46
CA SER A 21 1.50 13.17 -7.40
C SER A 21 2.45 13.65 -6.31
N PHE A 22 3.16 14.75 -6.60
CA PHE A 22 4.20 15.29 -5.74
C PHE A 22 3.97 16.77 -5.50
N SER A 23 4.24 17.22 -4.29
CA SER A 23 4.20 18.61 -3.89
C SER A 23 5.25 18.88 -2.82
N PRO A 24 5.55 20.16 -2.49
CA PRO A 24 6.41 20.48 -1.35
C PRO A 24 5.89 19.96 0.00
N ALA A 25 4.59 19.64 0.11
CA ALA A 25 4.00 19.07 1.32
C ALA A 25 4.22 17.55 1.42
N GLY A 26 4.54 16.86 0.31
CA GLY A 26 4.64 15.41 0.29
C GLY A 26 4.33 14.77 -1.06
N ALA A 27 4.14 13.45 -1.02
CA ALA A 27 3.77 12.63 -2.16
C ALA A 27 2.51 11.81 -1.85
N GLU A 28 1.66 11.64 -2.86
CA GLU A 28 0.53 10.71 -2.86
C GLU A 28 0.70 9.72 -4.01
N PHE A 29 0.47 8.44 -3.73
CA PHE A 29 0.46 7.35 -4.71
C PHE A 29 -0.90 6.67 -4.69
N LYS A 30 -1.49 6.40 -5.86
CA LYS A 30 -2.67 5.54 -6.01
C LYS A 30 -2.30 4.36 -6.88
N ILE A 31 -2.55 3.16 -6.38
CA ILE A 31 -2.24 1.91 -7.07
C ILE A 31 -3.52 1.10 -7.13
N ARG A 32 -4.04 0.88 -8.33
CA ARG A 32 -5.31 0.17 -8.58
C ARG A 32 -5.11 -1.04 -9.48
N ASP A 33 -5.68 -2.16 -9.09
CA ASP A 33 -5.75 -3.36 -9.93
C ASP A 33 -7.17 -3.63 -10.47
N GLN A 34 -7.30 -4.65 -11.32
CA GLN A 34 -8.57 -5.09 -11.91
C GLN A 34 -9.12 -6.37 -11.25
N GLY A 35 -8.77 -6.61 -10.00
CA GLY A 35 -9.32 -7.66 -9.16
C GLY A 35 -10.63 -7.27 -8.51
N SER A 36 -11.23 -8.25 -7.82
CA SER A 36 -12.45 -8.08 -7.03
C SER A 36 -12.25 -7.28 -5.73
N GLY A 37 -11.00 -6.91 -5.43
CA GLY A 37 -10.60 -6.29 -4.16
C GLY A 37 -10.77 -7.21 -2.96
N PHE A 38 -10.67 -6.62 -1.77
CA PHE A 38 -10.79 -7.27 -0.47
C PHE A 38 -11.34 -6.29 0.57
N ASN A 39 -11.92 -6.80 1.66
CA ASN A 39 -12.31 -5.95 2.79
C ASN A 39 -11.09 -5.71 3.71
N PRO A 40 -10.61 -4.47 3.87
CA PRO A 40 -9.45 -4.19 4.71
C PRO A 40 -9.67 -4.46 6.19
N ASN A 41 -10.93 -4.51 6.64
CA ASN A 41 -11.30 -4.79 8.03
C ASN A 41 -11.23 -6.28 8.37
N ASP A 42 -11.19 -7.16 7.36
CA ASP A 42 -11.06 -8.61 7.56
C ASP A 42 -9.59 -9.05 7.67
N LEU A 43 -8.65 -8.08 7.58
CA LEU A 43 -7.23 -8.38 7.67
C LEU A 43 -6.80 -8.49 9.14
N PRO A 44 -6.08 -9.56 9.51
CA PRO A 44 -5.58 -9.74 10.86
C PRO A 44 -4.59 -8.63 11.21
N ASP A 45 -4.50 -8.27 12.50
CA ASP A 45 -3.56 -7.24 12.94
C ASP A 45 -2.12 -7.71 12.66
N PRO A 46 -1.37 -7.00 11.80
CA PRO A 46 -0.01 -7.40 11.45
C PRO A 46 0.98 -7.29 12.62
N ALA A 47 0.60 -6.64 13.73
CA ALA A 47 1.39 -6.57 14.96
C ALA A 47 1.19 -7.76 15.92
N GLU A 48 0.22 -8.63 15.66
CA GLU A 48 0.05 -9.85 16.46
C GLU A 48 1.23 -10.80 16.28
N LEU A 49 1.79 -11.29 17.40
CA LEU A 49 2.94 -12.19 17.45
C LEU A 49 2.76 -13.46 16.60
N ALA A 50 1.51 -13.93 16.44
CA ALA A 50 1.16 -15.08 15.61
C ALA A 50 1.43 -14.84 14.11
N ASN A 51 1.41 -13.58 13.66
CA ASN A 51 1.65 -13.20 12.26
C ASN A 51 3.13 -12.93 11.96
N LEU A 52 4.00 -12.88 12.98
CA LEU A 52 5.43 -12.58 12.84
C LEU A 52 6.21 -13.67 12.10
N HIS A 53 5.77 -14.93 12.20
CA HIS A 53 6.40 -16.09 11.56
C HIS A 53 5.82 -16.42 10.17
N ASN A 54 4.75 -15.75 9.74
CA ASN A 54 4.19 -15.93 8.40
C ASN A 54 5.05 -15.16 7.37
N ALA A 55 5.63 -15.88 6.41
CA ALA A 55 6.47 -15.30 5.36
C ALA A 55 5.66 -14.47 4.33
N THR A 56 4.32 -14.53 4.40
CA THR A 56 3.37 -13.86 3.51
C THR A 56 2.57 -12.81 4.30
N GLY A 57 2.03 -11.78 3.63
CA GLY A 57 1.19 -10.75 4.29
C GLY A 57 1.93 -9.50 4.81
N ARG A 58 3.26 -9.44 4.68
CA ARG A 58 4.04 -8.27 5.14
C ARG A 58 3.80 -6.99 4.33
N GLY A 59 3.23 -7.09 3.14
CA GLY A 59 3.01 -5.93 2.27
C GLY A 59 2.26 -4.80 2.99
N LEU A 60 1.16 -5.13 3.66
CA LEU A 60 0.39 -4.12 4.38
C LEU A 60 1.10 -3.59 5.63
N LEU A 61 1.81 -4.46 6.36
CA LEU A 61 2.66 -4.05 7.48
C LEU A 61 3.67 -3.01 7.01
N LEU A 62 4.47 -3.31 5.98
CA LEU A 62 5.50 -2.43 5.45
C LEU A 62 4.92 -1.08 5.01
N VAL A 63 3.81 -1.12 4.27
CA VAL A 63 3.17 0.09 3.76
C VAL A 63 2.63 0.94 4.92
N ARG A 64 2.02 0.33 5.96
CA ARG A 64 1.59 1.03 7.18
C ARG A 64 2.77 1.56 8.01
N THR A 65 3.92 0.89 7.98
CA THR A 65 5.13 1.34 8.70
C THR A 65 5.79 2.54 8.04
N PHE A 66 5.87 2.56 6.70
CA PHE A 66 6.62 3.61 5.99
C PHE A 66 5.78 4.81 5.58
N MET A 67 4.49 4.63 5.30
CA MET A 67 3.60 5.71 4.86
C MET A 67 2.95 6.40 6.06
N ASP A 68 2.61 7.67 5.91
CA ASP A 68 1.95 8.41 6.99
C ASP A 68 0.44 8.14 6.99
N SER A 69 -0.16 7.87 5.83
CA SER A 69 -1.53 7.37 5.72
C SER A 69 -1.70 6.34 4.62
N VAL A 70 -2.60 5.39 4.86
CA VAL A 70 -2.99 4.33 3.92
C VAL A 70 -4.52 4.28 3.91
N ALA A 71 -5.11 4.42 2.73
CA ALA A 71 -6.56 4.29 2.54
C ALA A 71 -6.85 3.36 1.37
N PHE A 72 -7.97 2.64 1.45
CA PHE A 72 -8.46 1.79 0.38
C PHE A 72 -9.76 2.37 -0.16
N ASN A 73 -10.04 2.16 -1.46
CA ASN A 73 -11.37 2.43 -1.99
C ASN A 73 -12.41 1.41 -1.46
N GLU A 74 -13.69 1.67 -1.70
CA GLU A 74 -14.79 0.81 -1.22
C GLU A 74 -14.67 -0.65 -1.71
N THR A 75 -14.20 -0.85 -2.95
CA THR A 75 -13.97 -2.20 -3.51
C THR A 75 -12.77 -2.89 -2.88
N GLY A 76 -11.79 -2.13 -2.36
CA GLY A 76 -10.53 -2.65 -1.84
C GLY A 76 -9.54 -3.12 -2.92
N ASN A 77 -9.66 -2.62 -4.15
CA ASN A 77 -8.72 -2.89 -5.24
C ASN A 77 -7.87 -1.67 -5.62
N GLU A 78 -8.05 -0.54 -4.93
CA GLU A 78 -7.17 0.62 -5.00
C GLU A 78 -6.65 0.96 -3.62
N VAL A 79 -5.35 1.18 -3.51
CA VAL A 79 -4.71 1.73 -2.32
C VAL A 79 -4.19 3.14 -2.61
N ARG A 80 -4.48 4.06 -1.70
CA ARG A 80 -3.93 5.43 -1.66
C ARG A 80 -2.94 5.53 -0.52
N LEU A 81 -1.72 5.94 -0.85
CA LEU A 81 -0.60 6.05 0.06
C LEU A 81 -0.12 7.50 0.12
N THR A 82 -0.01 8.06 1.31
CA THR A 82 0.46 9.44 1.48
C THR A 82 1.71 9.47 2.36
N LYS A 83 2.71 10.23 1.92
CA LYS A 83 3.88 10.57 2.71
C LYS A 83 4.06 12.07 2.76
N THR A 84 4.13 12.62 3.97
CA THR A 84 4.26 14.05 4.24
C THR A 84 5.72 14.41 4.50
N VAL A 85 6.14 15.58 4.02
CA VAL A 85 7.44 16.15 4.37
C VAL A 85 7.28 16.85 5.72
N ARG A 86 7.91 16.32 6.76
CA ARG A 86 7.98 17.00 8.05
C ARG A 86 9.13 17.99 8.02
N ARG A 87 8.84 19.29 8.04
CA ARG A 87 9.86 20.30 8.32
C ARG A 87 10.25 20.18 9.78
N VAL A 88 11.51 19.83 10.04
CA VAL A 88 12.10 19.98 11.37
C VAL A 88 12.61 21.40 11.44
N ASN A 89 11.99 22.24 12.25
CA ASN A 89 12.59 23.51 12.63
C ASN A 89 13.73 23.17 13.59
N VAL A 90 14.97 23.29 13.10
CA VAL A 90 16.14 23.24 13.97
C VAL A 90 16.29 24.64 14.56
N GLU A 91 15.90 24.80 15.83
CA GLU A 91 16.27 25.98 16.62
C GLU A 91 17.80 26.08 16.64
N PRO A 92 18.41 27.25 16.38
CA PRO A 92 19.85 27.42 16.52
C PRO A 92 20.24 27.10 17.97
N LEU A 93 21.29 26.29 18.16
CA LEU A 93 21.91 26.17 19.47
C LEU A 93 22.42 27.55 19.87
N ALA A 94 21.88 28.09 20.97
CA ALA A 94 22.31 29.34 21.59
C ALA A 94 23.74 29.24 22.11
#